data_AF-A0A517REN5-F1
#
_entry.id   AF-A0A517REN5-F1
#
_cell.length_a   1.000
_cell.length_b   1.000
_cell.length_c   1.000
_cell.angle_alpha   90.00
_cell.angle_beta   90.00
_cell.angle_gamma   90.00
#
_symmetry.space_group_name_H-M   'P 1'
#
loop_
_entity.id
_entity.type
_entity.pdbx_description
1 polymer ?
#
loop_
_entity_poly.entity_id
_entity_poly.type
_entity_poly.pdbx_seq_one_letter_code
_entity_poly.pdbx_strand_id
1 'polypeptide(L)'
;MSDLHIDQWANYTGPANWYSLSYPSNWIKEEKEGILQLSPPDGNATLTISCHWKSVLPQTNSESNLHIDFDQLFVKHRNILSRGPLAIEHESIGYSGEAIIQKNTSWWKELLSYLPGFQKHWHSWNLWLIKERSIQMVVTFFYEPEHHQDLFEAVQVILHSVQLSLNPSNPPELFANEVLELAHKKFPLINSQILPGFRLKFGESEMNLANFYRAYLTTPDNFEKQITTALVTILQINEWGDAQTEPELSEIQDRIMPILLSRESWENNFPNFVGESWIANLAILYVVDESNAYWYIHEKLLRKWNIDQEQLHQIALDNLDRYFDHNQIELICMSKEEGPNMVIQSRPDAYNASQVLSRSFYQQARRFLGSEFLAGVPNRDFLLAISFSETHVIEKIQHNIASDYLTMDHPLTDHLLVVTADGVSEYCGVS
;
A
#
# COMPACT_ATOMS: atom_id res chain seq x y z
N MET A 1 14.63 -21.38 -30.82
CA MET A 1 13.64 -20.49 -30.18
C MET A 1 12.46 -20.39 -31.13
N SER A 2 11.61 -21.42 -31.15
CA SER A 2 10.42 -21.50 -31.98
C SER A 2 9.20 -21.23 -31.11
N ASP A 3 8.44 -20.19 -31.46
CA ASP A 3 7.00 -19.99 -31.21
C ASP A 3 6.46 -20.32 -29.82
N LEU A 4 7.11 -19.86 -28.75
CA LEU A 4 6.39 -19.59 -27.51
C LEU A 4 5.59 -18.30 -27.73
N HIS A 5 4.28 -18.43 -27.93
CA HIS A 5 3.35 -17.30 -28.04
C HIS A 5 3.45 -16.41 -26.78
N ILE A 6 4.17 -15.29 -26.88
CA ILE A 6 4.37 -14.30 -25.81
C ILE A 6 3.03 -13.72 -25.30
N ASP A 7 1.97 -13.77 -26.11
CA ASP A 7 0.62 -13.30 -25.76
C ASP A 7 -0.07 -14.10 -24.64
N GLN A 8 0.55 -15.17 -24.14
CA GLN A 8 0.05 -16.01 -23.04
C GLN A 8 0.87 -15.88 -21.74
N TRP A 9 1.65 -14.80 -21.59
CA TRP A 9 2.46 -14.55 -20.40
C TRP A 9 1.89 -13.42 -19.55
N ALA A 10 1.85 -13.63 -18.23
CA ALA A 10 1.46 -12.65 -17.24
C ALA A 10 2.71 -12.04 -16.60
N ASN A 11 2.63 -10.77 -16.19
CA ASN A 11 3.69 -10.09 -15.45
C ASN A 11 3.39 -10.11 -13.96
N TYR A 12 4.45 -10.25 -13.17
CA TYR A 12 4.42 -10.16 -11.72
C TYR A 12 5.48 -9.18 -11.25
N THR A 13 5.10 -8.33 -10.31
CA THR A 13 6.01 -7.46 -9.57
C THR A 13 6.00 -7.91 -8.12
N GLY A 14 7.18 -8.22 -7.59
CA GLY A 14 7.35 -8.68 -6.23
C GLY A 14 7.18 -7.58 -5.18
N PRO A 15 7.16 -7.96 -3.89
CA PRO A 15 7.04 -7.04 -2.77
C PRO A 15 8.07 -5.90 -2.83
N ALA A 16 7.66 -4.71 -2.39
CA ALA A 16 8.48 -3.49 -2.36
C ALA A 16 9.11 -3.11 -3.73
N ASN A 17 8.55 -3.60 -4.83
CA ASN A 17 9.06 -3.40 -6.20
C ASN A 17 10.52 -3.84 -6.37
N TRP A 18 10.95 -4.85 -5.61
CA TRP A 18 12.33 -5.35 -5.65
C TRP A 18 12.65 -6.13 -6.92
N TYR A 19 11.66 -6.80 -7.49
CA TYR A 19 11.84 -7.57 -8.71
C TYR A 19 10.56 -7.60 -9.54
N SER A 20 10.73 -7.88 -10.82
CA SER A 20 9.65 -8.27 -11.72
C SER A 20 10.05 -9.50 -12.51
N LEU A 21 9.05 -10.24 -12.98
CA LEU A 21 9.22 -11.37 -13.88
C LEU A 21 7.95 -11.60 -14.70
N SER A 22 8.08 -12.37 -15.76
CA SER A 22 6.96 -12.89 -16.55
C SER A 22 6.82 -14.39 -16.32
N TYR A 23 5.59 -14.90 -16.33
CA TYR A 23 5.30 -16.32 -16.21
C TYR A 23 4.11 -16.74 -17.09
N PRO A 24 3.96 -18.03 -17.45
CA PRO A 24 2.83 -18.46 -18.26
C PRO A 24 1.50 -18.20 -17.55
N SER A 25 0.56 -17.53 -18.23
CA SER A 25 -0.72 -17.09 -17.67
C SER A 25 -1.62 -18.25 -17.22
N ASN A 26 -1.39 -19.46 -17.73
CA ASN A 26 -2.11 -20.67 -17.32
C ASN A 26 -1.53 -21.32 -16.06
N TRP A 27 -0.40 -20.88 -15.52
CA TRP A 27 0.15 -21.40 -14.27
C TRP A 27 -0.61 -20.82 -13.07
N ILE A 28 -0.80 -21.67 -12.07
CA ILE A 28 -1.40 -21.29 -10.79
C ILE A 28 -0.36 -20.49 -10.02
N LYS A 29 -0.74 -19.28 -9.60
CA LYS A 29 0.05 -18.39 -8.77
C LYS A 29 -0.48 -18.37 -7.35
N GLU A 30 0.37 -18.67 -6.39
CA GLU A 30 0.12 -18.53 -4.95
C GLU A 30 1.20 -17.64 -4.34
N GLU A 31 0.81 -16.70 -3.47
CA GLU A 31 1.75 -15.85 -2.74
C GLU A 31 1.47 -15.94 -1.25
N LYS A 32 2.50 -16.23 -0.47
CA LYS A 32 2.40 -16.31 1.00
C LYS A 32 3.71 -15.88 1.65
N GLU A 33 3.63 -14.98 2.62
CA GLU A 33 4.78 -14.54 3.43
C GLU A 33 5.99 -14.07 2.59
N GLY A 34 5.74 -13.36 1.49
CA GLY A 34 6.79 -12.84 0.60
C GLY A 34 7.42 -13.90 -0.33
N ILE A 35 6.87 -15.12 -0.35
CA ILE A 35 7.27 -16.20 -1.24
C ILE A 35 6.23 -16.33 -2.35
N LEU A 36 6.69 -16.22 -3.60
CA LEU A 36 5.90 -16.49 -4.79
C LEU A 36 6.05 -17.97 -5.16
N GLN A 37 4.93 -18.66 -5.32
CA GLN A 37 4.87 -20.03 -5.81
C GLN A 37 4.10 -20.06 -7.14
N LEU A 38 4.70 -20.69 -8.14
CA LEU A 38 4.13 -20.91 -9.45
C LEU A 38 4.10 -22.41 -9.73
N SER A 39 2.96 -22.93 -10.15
CA SER A 39 2.79 -24.34 -10.51
C SER A 39 1.99 -24.51 -11.81
N PRO A 40 2.32 -25.50 -12.65
CA PRO A 40 1.46 -25.85 -13.78
C PRO A 40 0.11 -26.39 -13.26
N PRO A 41 -0.98 -26.27 -14.05
CA PRO A 41 -2.31 -26.76 -13.67
C PRO A 41 -2.37 -28.21 -13.18
N ASP A 42 -1.51 -29.06 -13.74
CA ASP A 42 -1.48 -30.49 -13.46
C ASP A 42 -0.80 -30.82 -12.11
N GLY A 43 -0.14 -29.83 -11.47
CA GLY A 43 0.46 -29.98 -10.14
C GLY A 43 1.78 -30.75 -10.08
N ASN A 44 2.33 -31.14 -11.23
CA ASN A 44 3.51 -32.02 -11.34
C ASN A 44 4.86 -31.31 -11.08
N ALA A 45 4.85 -30.01 -10.85
CA ALA A 45 6.04 -29.24 -10.52
C ALA A 45 5.70 -28.00 -9.70
N THR A 46 6.72 -27.40 -9.10
CA THR A 46 6.57 -26.18 -8.31
C THR A 46 7.83 -25.34 -8.45
N LEU A 47 7.65 -24.09 -8.87
CA LEU A 47 8.68 -23.06 -8.88
C LEU A 47 8.40 -22.10 -7.72
N THR A 48 9.36 -21.96 -6.82
CA THR A 48 9.28 -21.07 -5.67
C THR A 48 10.32 -19.98 -5.82
N ILE A 49 9.90 -18.73 -5.65
CA ILE A 49 10.74 -17.54 -5.77
C ILE A 49 10.62 -16.79 -4.45
N SER A 50 11.76 -16.56 -3.81
CA SER A 50 11.83 -15.75 -2.59
C SER A 50 12.92 -14.71 -2.76
N CYS A 51 12.68 -13.51 -2.27
CA CYS A 51 13.57 -12.37 -2.44
C CYS A 51 13.84 -11.75 -1.08
N HIS A 52 15.12 -11.60 -0.74
CA HIS A 52 15.59 -11.22 0.58
C HIS A 52 16.56 -10.04 0.50
N TRP A 53 16.58 -9.25 1.56
CA TRP A 53 17.57 -8.17 1.71
C TRP A 53 18.87 -8.71 2.33
N LYS A 54 20.01 -8.36 1.75
CA LYS A 54 21.35 -8.92 2.05
C LYS A 54 21.74 -8.83 3.53
N SER A 55 21.29 -7.81 4.26
CA SER A 55 21.63 -7.63 5.68
C SER A 55 20.81 -8.49 6.66
N VAL A 56 19.78 -9.21 6.18
CA VAL A 56 18.85 -9.99 7.02
C VAL A 56 19.24 -11.48 7.08
N LEU A 57 20.17 -11.93 6.25
CA LEU A 57 20.82 -13.24 6.41
C LEU A 57 21.94 -13.12 7.47
N PRO A 58 22.11 -14.12 8.37
CA PRO A 58 23.21 -14.10 9.33
C PRO A 58 24.53 -13.95 8.57
N GLN A 59 25.30 -12.92 8.93
CA GLN A 59 26.57 -12.58 8.31
C GLN A 59 27.51 -13.79 8.32
N THR A 60 27.62 -14.48 7.19
CA THR A 60 28.74 -15.36 6.94
C THR A 60 29.88 -14.48 6.43
N ASN A 61 30.93 -14.36 7.25
CA ASN A 61 32.16 -13.63 6.93
C ASN A 61 32.77 -14.14 5.61
N SER A 62 32.42 -13.55 4.48
CA SER A 62 33.30 -13.40 3.31
C SER A 62 32.65 -12.48 2.28
N GLU A 63 33.41 -11.53 1.75
CA GLU A 63 32.96 -10.55 0.75
C GLU A 63 32.67 -11.13 -0.64
N SER A 64 32.68 -12.45 -0.84
CA SER A 64 32.77 -12.98 -2.21
C SER A 64 32.19 -14.35 -2.52
N ASN A 65 31.45 -15.03 -1.63
CA ASN A 65 30.92 -16.35 -1.99
C ASN A 65 29.42 -16.47 -1.73
N LEU A 66 28.65 -16.58 -2.83
CA LEU A 66 27.34 -17.21 -2.86
C LEU A 66 27.49 -18.70 -2.48
N HIS A 67 27.76 -19.00 -1.21
CA HIS A 67 27.83 -20.37 -0.70
C HIS A 67 26.52 -20.74 -0.03
N ILE A 68 25.87 -21.79 -0.55
CA ILE A 68 24.61 -22.32 -0.01
C ILE A 68 24.93 -23.41 1.00
N ASP A 69 24.36 -23.29 2.19
CA ASP A 69 24.28 -24.39 3.15
C ASP A 69 23.04 -25.24 2.84
N PHE A 70 23.23 -26.29 2.05
CA PHE A 70 22.15 -27.19 1.63
C PHE A 70 21.52 -27.97 2.80
N ASP A 71 22.25 -28.12 3.91
CA ASP A 71 21.74 -28.79 5.12
C ASP A 71 20.69 -27.93 5.85
N GLN A 72 20.68 -26.60 5.63
CA GLN A 72 19.62 -25.71 6.12
C GLN A 72 18.37 -25.73 5.23
N LEU A 73 18.51 -26.04 3.94
CA LEU A 73 17.40 -26.04 2.97
C LEU A 73 16.70 -27.39 2.86
N PHE A 74 17.42 -28.49 3.05
CA PHE A 74 16.92 -29.84 2.82
C PHE A 74 17.22 -30.79 3.98
N VAL A 75 16.22 -31.59 4.38
CA VAL A 75 16.37 -32.60 5.44
C VAL A 75 17.39 -33.68 5.05
N LYS A 76 17.38 -34.06 3.76
CA LYS A 76 18.39 -34.91 3.12
C LYS A 76 18.52 -34.49 1.66
N HIS A 77 19.75 -34.43 1.16
CA HIS A 77 20.06 -34.14 -0.24
C HIS A 77 21.13 -35.11 -0.75
N ARG A 78 21.21 -35.26 -2.09
CA ARG A 78 22.25 -36.04 -2.78
C ARG A 78 22.44 -35.53 -4.21
N ASN A 79 23.51 -35.98 -4.86
CA ASN A 79 23.79 -35.72 -6.29
C ASN A 79 23.81 -34.23 -6.65
N ILE A 80 24.33 -33.39 -5.75
CA ILE A 80 24.42 -31.95 -5.98
C ILE A 80 25.46 -31.66 -7.06
N LEU A 81 25.03 -30.96 -8.11
CA LEU A 81 25.86 -30.51 -9.22
C LEU A 81 25.77 -29.00 -9.33
N SER A 82 26.92 -28.34 -9.48
CA SER A 82 26.95 -26.92 -9.83
C SER A 82 26.60 -26.73 -11.31
N ARG A 83 25.78 -25.73 -11.59
CA ARG A 83 25.41 -25.27 -12.93
C ARG A 83 26.07 -23.92 -13.19
N GLY A 84 26.34 -23.64 -14.46
CA GLY A 84 26.82 -22.32 -14.87
C GLY A 84 25.83 -21.20 -14.54
N PRO A 85 26.28 -19.94 -14.56
CA PRO A 85 25.42 -18.79 -14.32
C PRO A 85 24.31 -18.70 -15.37
N LEU A 86 23.19 -18.08 -15.01
CA LEU A 86 22.15 -17.69 -15.95
C LEU A 86 22.66 -16.59 -16.88
N ALA A 87 22.22 -16.60 -18.13
CA ALA A 87 22.56 -15.55 -19.11
C ALA A 87 21.65 -14.32 -18.92
N ILE A 88 21.72 -13.71 -17.73
CA ILE A 88 20.97 -12.52 -17.33
C ILE A 88 21.93 -11.41 -16.88
N GLU A 89 21.46 -10.17 -16.76
CA GLU A 89 22.29 -9.02 -16.38
C GLU A 89 22.77 -9.09 -14.91
N HIS A 90 22.10 -9.87 -14.08
CA HIS A 90 22.38 -10.01 -12.65
C HIS A 90 23.38 -11.13 -12.35
N GLU A 91 24.14 -10.98 -11.26
CA GLU A 91 25.04 -12.02 -10.76
C GLU A 91 24.21 -13.26 -10.40
N SER A 92 24.54 -14.43 -10.96
CA SER A 92 23.77 -15.65 -10.68
C SER A 92 24.62 -16.90 -10.61
N ILE A 93 24.16 -17.86 -9.82
CA ILE A 93 24.71 -19.22 -9.77
C ILE A 93 23.59 -20.24 -9.70
N GLY A 94 23.82 -21.44 -10.25
CA GLY A 94 22.84 -22.51 -10.28
C GLY A 94 23.35 -23.79 -9.64
N TYR A 95 22.42 -24.58 -9.12
CA TYR A 95 22.63 -25.91 -8.58
C TYR A 95 21.49 -26.85 -8.99
N SER A 96 21.77 -28.14 -9.05
CA SER A 96 20.74 -29.17 -9.24
C SER A 96 21.04 -30.38 -8.39
N GLY A 97 20.02 -31.09 -7.93
CA GLY A 97 20.21 -32.31 -7.14
C GLY A 97 18.90 -33.02 -6.84
N GLU A 98 18.94 -33.93 -5.88
CA GLU A 98 17.76 -34.63 -5.38
C GLU A 98 17.64 -34.43 -3.87
N ALA A 99 16.42 -34.24 -3.36
CA ALA A 99 16.17 -34.03 -1.94
C ALA A 99 14.88 -34.69 -1.46
N ILE A 100 14.80 -34.95 -0.14
CA ILE A 100 13.55 -35.32 0.54
C ILE A 100 12.98 -34.06 1.18
N ILE A 101 11.78 -33.67 0.76
CA ILE A 101 11.07 -32.49 1.26
C ILE A 101 10.08 -32.94 2.34
N GLN A 102 10.16 -32.38 3.55
CA GLN A 102 9.05 -32.50 4.51
C GLN A 102 7.99 -31.46 4.12
N LYS A 103 6.86 -31.90 3.55
CA LYS A 103 5.65 -31.07 3.57
C LYS A 103 5.26 -30.89 5.03
N ASN A 104 5.04 -29.64 5.46
CA ASN A 104 4.58 -29.30 6.80
C ASN A 104 3.21 -29.97 7.06
N THR A 105 3.23 -31.20 7.57
CA THR A 105 2.03 -31.92 7.97
C THR A 105 1.97 -31.97 9.48
N SER A 106 0.83 -31.55 10.01
CA SER A 106 0.39 -31.66 11.41
C SER A 106 1.07 -32.82 12.15
N TRP A 107 1.69 -32.49 13.28
CA TRP A 107 2.46 -33.33 14.21
C TRP A 107 2.01 -34.79 14.42
N TRP A 108 0.73 -35.12 14.23
CA TRP A 108 0.22 -36.49 14.28
C TRP A 108 0.67 -37.40 13.11
N LYS A 109 0.97 -36.84 11.93
CA LYS A 109 1.52 -37.60 10.78
C LYS A 109 3.02 -37.92 10.95
N GLU A 110 3.70 -37.19 11.81
CA GLU A 110 5.09 -37.42 12.21
C GLU A 110 5.24 -38.75 12.97
N LEU A 111 4.25 -39.10 13.80
CA LEU A 111 4.16 -40.38 14.52
C LEU A 111 4.00 -41.59 13.59
N LEU A 112 3.38 -41.43 12.41
CA LEU A 112 3.20 -42.51 11.42
C LEU A 112 4.46 -42.75 10.57
N SER A 113 5.38 -41.79 10.51
CA SER A 113 6.63 -41.90 9.73
C SER A 113 7.69 -42.83 10.34
N TYR A 114 7.47 -43.28 11.58
CA TYR A 114 8.29 -44.28 12.29
C TYR A 114 7.85 -45.73 12.03
N LEU A 115 6.77 -45.95 11.27
CA LEU A 115 6.33 -47.30 10.87
C LEU A 115 7.10 -47.78 9.62
N PRO A 116 7.58 -49.03 9.59
CA PRO A 116 8.26 -49.58 8.43
C PRO A 116 7.26 -49.76 7.28
N GLY A 117 7.38 -48.96 6.22
CA GLY A 117 6.52 -49.04 5.03
C GLY A 117 6.17 -47.71 4.35
N PHE A 118 6.37 -46.56 5.00
CA PHE A 118 6.16 -45.26 4.36
C PHE A 118 7.40 -44.83 3.55
N GLN A 119 7.33 -44.93 2.23
CA GLN A 119 8.39 -44.49 1.32
C GLN A 119 8.55 -42.96 1.37
N LYS A 120 9.74 -42.50 1.77
CA LYS A 120 10.16 -41.10 1.59
C LYS A 120 10.47 -40.88 0.11
N HIS A 121 9.69 -40.05 -0.57
CA HIS A 121 9.83 -39.79 -1.99
C HIS A 121 10.98 -38.78 -2.20
N TRP A 122 11.92 -39.14 -3.09
CA TRP A 122 12.99 -38.24 -3.52
C TRP A 122 12.46 -37.35 -4.64
N HIS A 123 12.66 -36.04 -4.52
CA HIS A 123 12.27 -35.07 -5.52
C HIS A 123 13.51 -34.49 -6.20
N SER A 124 13.46 -34.35 -7.52
CA SER A 124 14.50 -33.64 -8.27
C SER A 124 14.29 -32.14 -8.14
N TRP A 125 15.39 -31.39 -8.04
CA TRP A 125 15.34 -29.95 -7.90
C TRP A 125 16.42 -29.23 -8.70
N ASN A 126 16.10 -28.02 -9.13
CA ASN A 126 17.05 -27.00 -9.55
C ASN A 126 16.93 -25.81 -8.62
N LEU A 127 18.04 -25.14 -8.33
CA LEU A 127 18.07 -23.96 -7.50
C LEU A 127 18.96 -22.91 -8.15
N TRP A 128 18.50 -21.67 -8.17
CA TRP A 128 19.26 -20.53 -8.64
C TRP A 128 19.31 -19.45 -7.57
N LEU A 129 20.50 -18.91 -7.37
CA LEU A 129 20.67 -17.66 -6.64
C LEU A 129 20.93 -16.56 -7.64
N ILE A 130 20.18 -15.48 -7.53
CA ILE A 130 20.32 -14.27 -8.35
C ILE A 130 20.53 -13.11 -7.39
N LYS A 131 21.50 -12.25 -7.66
CA LYS A 131 21.90 -11.19 -6.75
C LYS A 131 22.09 -9.89 -7.51
N GLU A 132 21.57 -8.82 -6.91
CA GLU A 132 21.76 -7.45 -7.35
C GLU A 132 21.93 -6.56 -6.12
N ARG A 133 23.14 -6.04 -5.90
CA ARG A 133 23.47 -5.15 -4.76
C ARG A 133 22.99 -5.68 -3.40
N SER A 134 21.90 -5.11 -2.89
CA SER A 134 21.28 -5.40 -1.59
C SER A 134 20.19 -6.47 -1.65
N ILE A 135 19.79 -6.90 -2.85
CA ILE A 135 18.78 -7.93 -3.07
C ILE A 135 19.46 -9.26 -3.40
N GLN A 136 18.96 -10.32 -2.76
CA GLN A 136 19.27 -11.70 -3.10
C GLN A 136 17.97 -12.47 -3.32
N MET A 137 17.81 -13.01 -4.52
CA MET A 137 16.70 -13.86 -4.92
C MET A 137 17.14 -15.32 -4.92
N VAL A 138 16.30 -16.17 -4.33
CA VAL A 138 16.43 -17.63 -4.35
C VAL A 138 15.26 -18.19 -5.13
N VAL A 139 15.57 -18.90 -6.21
CA VAL A 139 14.58 -19.58 -7.05
C VAL A 139 14.80 -21.08 -6.92
N THR A 140 13.78 -21.83 -6.52
CA THR A 140 13.84 -23.29 -6.39
C THR A 140 12.76 -23.91 -7.25
N PHE A 141 13.14 -24.86 -8.10
CA PHE A 141 12.23 -25.59 -8.98
C PHE A 141 12.24 -27.07 -8.64
N PHE A 142 11.13 -27.58 -8.13
CA PHE A 142 10.90 -29.00 -7.90
C PHE A 142 10.07 -29.60 -9.03
N TYR A 143 10.45 -30.79 -9.49
CA TYR A 143 9.80 -31.45 -10.61
C TYR A 143 9.91 -32.97 -10.52
N GLU A 144 9.00 -33.65 -11.22
CA GLU A 144 9.12 -35.07 -11.51
C GLU A 144 9.95 -35.29 -12.80
N PRO A 145 10.89 -36.27 -12.82
CA PRO A 145 11.80 -36.45 -13.96
C PRO A 145 11.11 -36.65 -15.31
N GLU A 146 9.90 -37.23 -15.32
CA GLU A 146 9.14 -37.56 -16.53
C GLU A 146 8.68 -36.31 -17.32
N HIS A 147 8.51 -35.17 -16.64
CA HIS A 147 8.01 -33.93 -17.23
C HIS A 147 9.09 -32.83 -17.31
N HIS A 148 10.35 -33.17 -17.04
CA HIS A 148 11.42 -32.19 -16.86
C HIS A 148 11.66 -31.32 -18.09
N GLN A 149 11.67 -31.88 -19.30
CA GLN A 149 12.14 -31.15 -20.49
C GLN A 149 11.23 -29.97 -20.86
N ASP A 150 9.92 -30.21 -20.95
CA ASP A 150 8.94 -29.18 -21.33
C ASP A 150 8.79 -28.10 -20.24
N LEU A 151 8.79 -28.50 -18.97
CA LEU A 151 8.66 -27.57 -17.85
C LEU A 151 9.93 -26.75 -17.65
N PHE A 152 11.11 -27.34 -17.90
CA PHE A 152 12.38 -26.64 -17.75
C PHE A 152 12.53 -25.52 -18.78
N GLU A 153 12.05 -25.69 -20.03
CA GLU A 153 12.05 -24.61 -21.02
C GLU A 153 11.21 -23.41 -20.55
N ALA A 154 10.01 -23.65 -20.03
CA ALA A 154 9.17 -22.59 -19.46
C ALA A 154 9.86 -21.88 -18.27
N VAL A 155 10.46 -22.65 -17.36
CA VAL A 155 11.22 -22.10 -16.22
C VAL A 155 12.42 -21.28 -16.69
N GLN A 156 13.12 -21.72 -17.74
CA GLN A 156 14.21 -20.91 -18.31
C GLN A 156 13.68 -19.57 -18.82
N VAL A 157 12.56 -19.52 -19.54
CA VAL A 157 12.01 -18.24 -19.99
C VAL A 157 11.59 -17.35 -18.82
N ILE A 158 10.99 -17.91 -17.75
CA ILE A 158 10.72 -17.18 -16.50
C ILE A 158 12.01 -16.57 -15.95
N LEU A 159 13.07 -17.36 -15.78
CA LEU A 159 14.34 -16.93 -15.22
C LEU A 159 15.01 -15.82 -16.05
N HIS A 160 14.92 -15.89 -17.39
CA HIS A 160 15.47 -14.85 -18.27
C HIS A 160 14.66 -13.55 -18.25
N SER A 161 13.41 -13.58 -17.79
CA SER A 161 12.56 -12.40 -17.62
C SER A 161 12.75 -11.69 -16.27
N VAL A 162 13.51 -12.28 -15.34
CA VAL A 162 13.75 -11.70 -14.02
C VAL A 162 14.52 -10.39 -14.14
N GLN A 163 13.95 -9.33 -13.59
CA GLN A 163 14.59 -8.03 -13.44
C GLN A 163 14.62 -7.66 -11.97
N LEU A 164 15.81 -7.44 -11.41
CA LEU A 164 16.00 -6.92 -10.05
C LEU A 164 16.16 -5.40 -10.10
N SER A 165 15.55 -4.70 -9.14
CA SER A 165 15.68 -3.25 -9.03
C SER A 165 17.11 -2.85 -8.65
N LEU A 166 17.70 -1.94 -9.41
CA LEU A 166 19.04 -1.39 -9.14
C LEU A 166 19.05 -0.48 -7.90
N ASN A 167 17.97 0.24 -7.66
CA ASN A 167 17.79 1.13 -6.52
C ASN A 167 16.55 0.69 -5.74
N PRO A 168 16.61 -0.45 -5.03
CA PRO A 168 15.44 -0.97 -4.36
C PRO A 168 15.10 -0.13 -3.14
N SER A 169 13.80 0.10 -2.94
CA SER A 169 13.31 0.72 -1.71
C SER A 169 13.66 -0.14 -0.50
N ASN A 170 14.00 0.50 0.61
CA ASN A 170 14.37 -0.18 1.85
C ASN A 170 13.26 -1.14 2.33
N PRO A 171 13.58 -2.29 2.95
CA PRO A 171 12.60 -3.13 3.64
C PRO A 171 11.97 -2.40 4.84
N PRO A 172 10.83 -2.89 5.36
CA PRO A 172 10.12 -2.23 6.47
C PRO A 172 11.02 -1.94 7.68
N GLU A 173 11.86 -2.86 8.12
CA GLU A 173 12.70 -2.61 9.31
C GLU A 173 13.71 -1.49 9.09
N LEU A 174 14.35 -1.46 7.91
CA LEU A 174 15.29 -0.41 7.56
C LEU A 174 14.59 0.94 7.37
N PHE A 175 13.41 0.94 6.75
CA PHE A 175 12.58 2.13 6.62
C PHE A 175 12.18 2.71 7.99
N ALA A 176 11.72 1.87 8.93
CA ALA A 176 11.36 2.33 10.27
C ALA A 176 12.57 2.95 11.00
N ASN A 177 13.74 2.34 10.87
CA ASN A 177 14.96 2.90 11.43
C ASN A 177 15.33 4.24 10.79
N GLU A 178 15.20 4.37 9.47
CA GLU A 178 15.45 5.62 8.76
C GLU A 178 14.49 6.74 9.22
N VAL A 179 13.21 6.41 9.45
CA VAL A 179 12.24 7.32 10.04
C VAL A 179 12.64 7.74 11.46
N LEU A 180 13.08 6.80 12.29
CA LEU A 180 13.52 7.08 13.66
C LEU A 180 14.76 7.99 13.67
N GLU A 181 15.76 7.69 12.83
CA GLU A 181 16.97 8.51 12.69
C GLU A 181 16.63 9.93 12.23
N LEU A 182 15.69 10.06 11.28
CA LEU A 182 15.21 11.36 10.82
C LEU A 182 14.50 12.14 11.93
N ALA A 183 13.66 11.48 12.72
CA ALA A 183 12.99 12.07 13.87
C ALA A 183 14.00 12.57 14.92
N HIS A 184 14.98 11.76 15.29
CA HIS A 184 16.05 12.17 16.22
C HIS A 184 16.89 13.32 15.67
N LYS A 185 17.18 13.31 14.37
CA LYS A 185 17.98 14.35 13.71
C LYS A 185 17.25 15.69 13.68
N LYS A 186 15.95 15.71 13.35
CA LYS A 186 15.18 16.95 13.20
C LYS A 186 14.56 17.45 14.50
N PHE A 187 14.23 16.55 15.42
CA PHE A 187 13.55 16.86 16.67
C PHE A 187 14.27 16.22 17.87
N PRO A 188 15.52 16.63 18.16
CA PRO A 188 16.37 15.97 19.16
C PRO A 188 15.84 16.07 20.60
N LEU A 189 14.90 16.98 20.87
CA LEU A 189 14.29 17.17 22.18
C LEU A 189 13.05 16.28 22.40
N ILE A 190 12.54 15.64 21.34
CA ILE A 190 11.34 14.81 21.39
C ILE A 190 11.76 13.35 21.51
N ASN A 191 11.29 12.69 22.57
CA ASN A 191 11.55 11.27 22.74
C ASN A 191 10.89 10.48 21.62
N SER A 192 11.69 9.70 20.88
CA SER A 192 11.22 8.95 19.71
C SER A 192 11.74 7.53 19.78
N GLN A 193 10.89 6.54 19.52
CA GLN A 193 11.27 5.12 19.50
C GLN A 193 10.34 4.30 18.60
N ILE A 194 10.86 3.22 18.01
CA ILE A 194 10.03 2.25 17.29
C ILE A 194 9.32 1.34 18.28
N LEU A 195 8.03 1.12 18.04
CA LEU A 195 7.17 0.22 18.79
C LEU A 195 6.82 -1.03 17.94
N PRO A 196 6.44 -2.15 18.59
CA PRO A 196 5.89 -3.30 17.89
C PRO A 196 4.67 -2.93 17.03
N GLY A 197 4.52 -3.65 15.91
CA GLY A 197 3.44 -3.42 14.94
C GLY A 197 3.74 -2.34 13.91
N PHE A 198 5.02 -2.06 13.62
CA PHE A 198 5.46 -1.08 12.62
C PHE A 198 4.97 0.35 12.93
N ARG A 199 5.20 0.78 14.17
CA ARG A 199 4.78 2.09 14.68
C ARG A 199 5.96 2.88 15.22
N LEU A 200 5.87 4.21 15.17
CA LEU A 200 6.78 5.15 15.81
C LEU A 200 6.05 5.82 16.98
N LYS A 201 6.62 5.77 18.18
CA LYS A 201 6.27 6.71 19.25
C LYS A 201 7.07 7.99 19.06
N PHE A 202 6.40 9.14 19.09
CA PHE A 202 6.99 10.46 18.93
C PHE A 202 6.36 11.43 19.94
N GLY A 203 7.11 11.76 20.99
CA GLY A 203 6.57 12.42 22.18
C GLY A 203 5.56 11.50 22.88
N GLU A 204 4.35 12.02 23.12
CA GLU A 204 3.24 11.24 23.68
C GLU A 204 2.33 10.61 22.61
N SER A 205 2.60 10.86 21.34
CA SER A 205 1.81 10.31 20.23
C SER A 205 2.43 9.07 19.59
N GLU A 206 1.58 8.27 18.96
CA GLU A 206 1.97 7.10 18.17
C GLU A 206 1.53 7.27 16.72
N MET A 207 2.37 6.81 15.80
CA MET A 207 2.19 6.92 14.36
C MET A 207 2.40 5.57 13.72
N ASN A 208 1.47 5.13 12.88
CA ASN A 208 1.63 3.92 12.07
C ASN A 208 2.50 4.22 10.84
N LEU A 209 3.52 3.41 10.60
CA LEU A 209 4.46 3.59 9.50
C LEU A 209 4.02 2.90 8.20
N ALA A 210 2.98 2.06 8.23
CA ALA A 210 2.50 1.29 7.08
C ALA A 210 2.18 2.17 5.86
N ASN A 211 1.50 3.29 6.07
CA ASN A 211 1.10 4.16 4.97
C ASN A 211 2.25 5.01 4.42
N PHE A 212 3.13 5.48 5.29
CA PHE A 212 4.36 6.15 4.88
C PHE A 212 5.26 5.20 4.09
N TYR A 213 5.27 3.92 4.46
CA TYR A 213 5.99 2.91 3.72
C TYR A 213 5.38 2.69 2.32
N ARG A 214 4.06 2.61 2.20
CA ARG A 214 3.39 2.52 0.88
C ARG A 214 3.71 3.73 0.00
N ALA A 215 3.66 4.94 0.53
CA ALA A 215 4.00 6.17 -0.20
C ALA A 215 5.49 6.24 -0.56
N TYR A 216 6.36 5.71 0.30
CA TYR A 216 7.79 5.57 0.04
C TYR A 216 8.07 4.57 -1.09
N LEU A 217 7.33 3.47 -1.20
CA LEU A 217 7.52 2.50 -2.29
C LEU A 217 7.19 3.06 -3.68
N THR A 218 6.30 4.06 -3.76
CA THR A 218 5.91 4.70 -5.02
C THR A 218 6.74 5.93 -5.33
N THR A 219 7.10 6.73 -4.31
CA THR A 219 7.87 7.97 -4.44
C THR A 219 9.00 8.07 -3.41
N PRO A 220 10.06 7.24 -3.50
CA PRO A 220 11.14 7.21 -2.51
C PRO A 220 11.83 8.57 -2.31
N ASP A 221 11.95 9.36 -3.37
CA ASP A 221 12.61 10.67 -3.37
C ASP A 221 11.92 11.70 -2.46
N ASN A 222 10.63 11.49 -2.12
CA ASN A 222 9.86 12.36 -1.24
C ASN A 222 9.90 11.94 0.24
N PHE A 223 10.66 10.90 0.58
CA PHE A 223 10.72 10.31 1.92
C PHE A 223 10.91 11.35 3.03
N GLU A 224 12.02 12.10 2.99
CA GLU A 224 12.36 13.04 4.07
C GLU A 224 11.27 14.09 4.24
N LYS A 225 10.71 14.57 3.13
CA LYS A 225 9.63 15.55 3.12
C LYS A 225 8.37 14.99 3.81
N GLN A 226 7.88 13.84 3.36
CA GLN A 226 6.64 13.22 3.85
C GLN A 226 6.72 12.90 5.35
N ILE A 227 7.83 12.33 5.82
CA ILE A 227 8.00 11.99 7.23
C ILE A 227 8.12 13.24 8.09
N THR A 228 8.90 14.24 7.66
CA THR A 228 9.06 15.49 8.41
C THR A 228 7.71 16.18 8.61
N THR A 229 6.90 16.25 7.56
CA THR A 229 5.53 16.77 7.61
C THR A 229 4.71 16.10 8.71
N ALA A 230 4.66 14.78 8.72
CA ALA A 230 3.83 14.04 9.66
C ALA A 230 4.28 14.27 11.11
N LEU A 231 5.60 14.30 11.36
CA LEU A 231 6.16 14.61 12.67
C LEU A 231 5.81 16.03 13.13
N VAL A 232 5.87 17.02 12.23
CA VAL A 232 5.46 18.40 12.55
C VAL A 232 3.98 18.46 12.92
N THR A 233 3.11 17.80 12.15
CA THR A 233 1.66 17.76 12.43
C THR A 233 1.38 17.14 13.79
N ILE A 234 2.09 16.07 14.17
CA ILE A 234 1.96 15.46 15.49
C ILE A 234 2.34 16.46 16.59
N LEU A 235 3.41 17.23 16.44
CA LEU A 235 3.78 18.25 17.45
C LEU A 235 2.73 19.34 17.57
N GLN A 236 2.15 19.77 16.45
CA GLN A 236 1.09 20.79 16.43
C GLN A 236 -0.17 20.32 17.17
N ILE A 237 -0.51 19.04 17.06
CA ILE A 237 -1.65 18.45 17.77
C ILE A 237 -1.39 18.35 19.27
N ASN A 238 -0.14 18.07 19.68
CA ASN A 238 0.17 17.75 21.07
C ASN A 238 0.60 18.93 21.94
N GLU A 239 1.23 19.99 21.42
CA GLU A 239 1.56 21.19 22.22
C GLU A 239 2.16 22.32 21.35
N TRP A 240 1.36 23.34 21.02
CA TRP A 240 1.85 24.70 20.87
C TRP A 240 1.53 25.48 22.14
N GLY A 241 2.55 25.74 22.96
CA GLY A 241 2.51 26.78 23.98
C GLY A 241 2.34 28.15 23.33
N ASP A 242 1.61 29.05 23.99
CA ASP A 242 1.09 30.35 23.50
C ASP A 242 2.12 31.37 22.95
N ALA A 243 3.39 31.02 22.76
CA ALA A 243 4.45 31.96 22.38
C ALA A 243 4.73 32.07 20.87
N GLN A 244 4.20 31.17 20.02
CA GLN A 244 4.27 31.32 18.56
C GLN A 244 2.95 30.89 17.92
N THR A 245 2.55 31.60 16.86
CA THR A 245 1.45 31.35 15.90
C THR A 245 -0.01 31.65 16.32
N GLU A 246 -0.30 32.93 16.51
CA GLU A 246 -1.64 33.50 16.28
C GLU A 246 -1.60 34.40 15.03
N PRO A 247 -1.73 33.86 13.80
CA PRO A 247 -1.65 34.66 12.59
C PRO A 247 -2.83 35.63 12.45
N GLU A 248 -2.67 36.67 11.64
CA GLU A 248 -3.81 37.49 11.23
C GLU A 248 -4.59 36.77 10.13
N LEU A 249 -5.93 36.85 10.14
CA LEU A 249 -6.77 36.13 9.18
C LEU A 249 -6.36 36.41 7.73
N SER A 250 -6.06 37.67 7.40
CA SER A 250 -5.66 38.07 6.04
C SER A 250 -4.37 37.40 5.54
N GLU A 251 -3.52 36.88 6.41
CA GLU A 251 -2.27 36.21 6.03
C GLU A 251 -2.48 34.74 5.65
N ILE A 252 -3.58 34.15 6.12
CA ILE A 252 -3.86 32.72 5.99
C ILE A 252 -5.17 32.43 5.27
N GLN A 253 -6.04 33.42 5.04
CA GLN A 253 -7.42 33.20 4.62
C GLN A 253 -7.53 32.33 3.37
N ASP A 254 -6.61 32.48 2.41
CA ASP A 254 -6.61 31.78 1.13
C ASP A 254 -6.14 30.33 1.22
N ARG A 255 -5.70 29.92 2.40
CA ARG A 255 -5.14 28.60 2.71
C ARG A 255 -6.02 27.83 3.69
N ILE A 256 -7.12 28.42 4.16
CA ILE A 256 -8.05 27.73 5.06
C ILE A 256 -8.80 26.66 4.24
N MET A 257 -8.70 25.39 4.62
CA MET A 257 -9.32 24.27 3.90
C MET A 257 -10.23 23.46 4.83
N PRO A 258 -11.34 22.89 4.31
CA PRO A 258 -12.18 21.99 5.07
C PRO A 258 -11.64 20.55 4.99
N ILE A 259 -11.68 19.83 6.11
CA ILE A 259 -11.28 18.42 6.19
C ILE A 259 -12.40 17.60 6.82
N LEU A 260 -12.65 16.41 6.26
CA LEU A 260 -13.58 15.45 6.85
C LEU A 260 -12.87 14.59 7.90
N LEU A 261 -13.55 14.35 9.01
CA LEU A 261 -13.20 13.35 10.02
C LEU A 261 -14.45 12.55 10.42
N SER A 262 -14.28 11.39 11.04
CA SER A 262 -15.38 10.79 11.78
C SER A 262 -15.69 11.65 13.01
N ARG A 263 -16.98 11.79 13.33
CA ARG A 263 -17.46 12.57 14.47
C ARG A 263 -16.85 12.08 15.78
N GLU A 264 -16.76 10.77 15.94
CA GLU A 264 -16.13 10.14 17.11
C GLU A 264 -14.65 10.54 17.23
N SER A 265 -13.90 10.58 16.12
CA SER A 265 -12.50 11.01 16.14
C SER A 265 -12.37 12.47 16.54
N TRP A 266 -13.25 13.35 16.05
CA TRP A 266 -13.27 14.76 16.43
C TRP A 266 -13.56 14.94 17.92
N GLU A 267 -14.64 14.34 18.41
CA GLU A 267 -15.08 14.47 19.81
C GLU A 267 -14.03 13.95 20.81
N ASN A 268 -13.31 12.87 20.46
CA ASN A 268 -12.35 12.24 21.35
C ASN A 268 -10.93 12.84 21.28
N ASN A 269 -10.47 13.25 20.09
CA ASN A 269 -9.05 13.55 19.85
C ASN A 269 -8.77 15.03 19.57
N PHE A 270 -9.80 15.83 19.27
CA PHE A 270 -9.63 17.22 18.83
C PHE A 270 -10.47 18.20 19.67
N PRO A 271 -10.41 18.15 21.01
CA PRO A 271 -11.14 19.10 21.85
C PRO A 271 -10.63 20.53 21.58
N ASN A 272 -11.56 21.47 21.44
CA ASN A 272 -11.33 22.91 21.20
C ASN A 272 -10.90 23.33 19.77
N PHE A 273 -10.87 22.39 18.82
CA PHE A 273 -10.77 22.73 17.40
C PHE A 273 -12.15 22.99 16.80
N VAL A 274 -12.20 23.96 15.89
CA VAL A 274 -13.45 24.37 15.27
C VAL A 274 -13.89 23.32 14.27
N GLY A 275 -15.13 22.86 14.42
CA GLY A 275 -15.76 21.93 13.52
C GLY A 275 -17.26 21.84 13.74
N GLU A 276 -17.94 21.13 12.85
CA GLU A 276 -19.36 20.83 12.95
C GLU A 276 -19.67 19.39 12.61
N SER A 277 -20.70 18.87 13.26
CA SER A 277 -21.29 17.58 12.89
C SER A 277 -21.87 17.64 11.48
N TRP A 278 -21.61 16.59 10.71
CA TRP A 278 -22.14 16.39 9.37
C TRP A 278 -22.86 15.03 9.26
N ILE A 279 -23.34 14.70 8.07
CA ILE A 279 -24.09 13.47 7.77
C ILE A 279 -23.23 12.21 7.95
N ALA A 280 -23.86 11.02 8.00
CA ALA A 280 -23.17 9.72 8.02
C ALA A 280 -22.07 9.59 9.10
N ASN A 281 -22.31 10.16 10.28
CA ASN A 281 -21.37 10.24 11.40
C ASN A 281 -20.04 10.94 11.08
N LEU A 282 -20.02 11.81 10.07
CA LEU A 282 -18.88 12.65 9.73
C LEU A 282 -18.93 13.97 10.51
N ALA A 283 -17.79 14.65 10.53
CA ALA A 283 -17.62 16.02 10.98
C ALA A 283 -16.74 16.78 9.99
N ILE A 284 -17.02 18.07 9.83
CA ILE A 284 -16.21 19.00 9.04
C ILE A 284 -15.35 19.80 10.01
N LEU A 285 -14.04 19.75 9.86
CA LEU A 285 -13.09 20.59 10.59
C LEU A 285 -12.38 21.53 9.63
N TYR A 286 -11.72 22.54 10.19
CA TYR A 286 -10.99 23.54 9.42
C TYR A 286 -9.51 23.50 9.71
N VAL A 287 -8.71 23.53 8.65
CA VAL A 287 -7.25 23.54 8.72
C VAL A 287 -6.70 24.72 7.93
N VAL A 288 -5.46 25.11 8.19
CA VAL A 288 -4.68 25.96 7.30
C VAL A 288 -3.66 25.10 6.58
N ASP A 289 -3.78 25.11 5.26
CA ASP A 289 -2.89 24.42 4.34
C ASP A 289 -1.55 25.16 4.22
N GLU A 290 -0.48 24.41 4.40
CA GLU A 290 0.90 24.84 4.23
C GLU A 290 1.53 23.99 3.13
N SER A 291 2.60 24.47 2.52
CA SER A 291 3.25 23.82 1.36
C SER A 291 3.57 22.34 1.55
N ASN A 292 3.75 21.93 2.81
CA ASN A 292 4.10 20.58 3.18
C ASN A 292 3.23 20.02 4.30
N ALA A 293 2.27 20.73 4.91
CA ALA A 293 1.54 20.25 6.08
C ALA A 293 0.22 21.00 6.22
N TYR A 294 -0.60 20.66 7.21
CA TYR A 294 -1.71 21.51 7.62
C TYR A 294 -1.85 21.51 9.13
N TRP A 295 -2.46 22.56 9.68
CA TRP A 295 -2.74 22.68 11.11
C TRP A 295 -4.19 23.07 11.36
N TYR A 296 -4.81 22.52 12.41
CA TYR A 296 -6.23 22.73 12.71
C TYR A 296 -6.50 24.10 13.35
N ILE A 297 -7.62 24.71 12.98
CA ILE A 297 -8.02 26.02 13.50
C ILE A 297 -8.67 25.83 14.88
N HIS A 298 -8.08 26.46 15.89
CA HIS A 298 -8.57 26.46 17.26
C HIS A 298 -9.65 27.52 17.47
N GLU A 299 -10.67 27.25 18.31
CA GLU A 299 -11.72 28.22 18.65
C GLU A 299 -11.22 29.59 19.11
N LYS A 300 -10.03 29.67 19.74
CA LYS A 300 -9.44 30.94 20.18
C LYS A 300 -9.14 31.89 19.02
N LEU A 301 -8.82 31.34 17.84
CA LEU A 301 -8.51 32.14 16.64
C LEU A 301 -9.76 32.83 16.08
N LEU A 302 -10.94 32.21 16.16
CA LEU A 302 -12.20 32.83 15.73
C LEU A 302 -12.49 34.09 16.54
N ARG A 303 -12.28 34.02 17.86
CA ARG A 303 -12.42 35.17 18.77
C ARG A 303 -11.44 36.28 18.42
N LYS A 304 -10.20 35.93 18.08
CA LYS A 304 -9.18 36.90 17.65
C LYS A 304 -9.57 37.58 16.33
N TRP A 305 -9.94 36.80 15.33
CA TRP A 305 -10.29 37.31 14.00
C TRP A 305 -11.66 38.00 13.97
N ASN A 306 -12.43 37.91 15.05
CA ASN A 306 -13.78 38.42 15.17
C ASN A 306 -14.68 37.91 14.03
N ILE A 307 -14.54 36.61 13.73
CA ILE A 307 -15.40 35.88 12.80
C ILE A 307 -16.13 34.77 13.54
N ASP A 308 -17.31 34.40 13.04
CA ASP A 308 -18.01 33.21 13.49
C ASP A 308 -17.63 31.97 12.66
N GLN A 309 -18.17 30.83 13.06
CA GLN A 309 -17.91 29.55 12.42
C GLN A 309 -18.51 29.46 11.00
N GLU A 310 -19.64 30.10 10.75
CA GLU A 310 -20.29 30.10 9.42
C GLU A 310 -19.44 30.86 8.40
N GLN A 311 -18.87 31.99 8.82
CA GLN A 311 -17.90 32.74 8.02
C GLN A 311 -16.65 31.91 7.71
N LEU A 312 -16.11 31.21 8.71
CA LEU A 312 -14.96 30.31 8.49
C LEU A 312 -15.31 29.18 7.51
N HIS A 313 -16.49 28.58 7.66
CA HIS A 313 -16.98 27.52 6.77
C HIS A 313 -17.04 28.00 5.32
N GLN A 314 -17.61 29.18 5.09
CA GLN A 314 -17.71 29.73 3.74
C GLN A 314 -16.34 30.02 3.12
N ILE A 315 -15.40 30.58 3.90
CA ILE A 315 -14.00 30.78 3.44
C ILE A 315 -13.37 29.45 3.03
N ALA A 316 -13.54 28.41 3.85
CA ALA A 316 -12.99 27.09 3.59
C ALA A 316 -13.57 26.46 2.30
N LEU A 317 -14.89 26.53 2.10
CA LEU A 317 -15.53 26.01 0.89
C LEU A 317 -15.09 26.77 -0.38
N ASP A 318 -15.00 28.10 -0.30
CA ASP A 318 -14.53 28.91 -1.44
C ASP A 318 -13.09 28.57 -1.82
N ASN A 319 -12.24 28.27 -0.83
CA ASN A 319 -10.87 27.81 -1.06
C ASN A 319 -10.82 26.41 -1.65
N LEU A 320 -11.67 25.50 -1.18
CA LEU A 320 -11.78 24.14 -1.70
C LEU A 320 -12.20 24.14 -3.18
N ASP A 321 -13.20 24.94 -3.55
CA ASP A 321 -13.62 25.09 -4.93
C ASP A 321 -12.47 25.64 -5.80
N ARG A 322 -11.75 26.67 -5.31
CA ARG A 322 -10.56 27.19 -6.00
C ARG A 322 -9.45 26.15 -6.13
N TYR A 323 -9.19 25.35 -5.10
CA TYR A 323 -8.15 24.32 -5.10
C TYR A 323 -8.36 23.34 -6.26
N PHE A 324 -9.59 22.85 -6.42
CA PHE A 324 -9.93 21.90 -7.47
C PHE A 324 -10.10 22.51 -8.86
N ASP A 325 -10.43 23.80 -8.96
CA ASP A 325 -10.45 24.48 -10.25
C ASP A 325 -9.03 24.71 -10.80
N HIS A 326 -8.02 24.93 -9.92
CA HIS A 326 -6.63 25.14 -10.33
C HIS A 326 -5.84 23.84 -10.49
N ASN A 327 -6.11 22.84 -9.65
CA ASN A 327 -5.43 21.56 -9.70
C ASN A 327 -6.17 20.65 -10.68
N GLN A 328 -5.54 20.32 -11.81
CA GLN A 328 -6.09 19.38 -12.78
C GLN A 328 -6.27 18.01 -12.12
N ILE A 329 -7.48 17.72 -11.65
CA ILE A 329 -7.79 16.42 -11.06
C ILE A 329 -7.82 15.41 -12.19
N GLU A 330 -6.84 14.51 -12.19
CA GLU A 330 -6.83 13.34 -13.06
C GLU A 330 -7.90 12.37 -12.54
N LEU A 331 -9.05 12.34 -13.21
CA LEU A 331 -10.14 11.41 -12.93
C LEU A 331 -9.99 10.15 -13.77
N ILE A 332 -10.01 8.98 -13.12
CA ILE A 332 -10.15 7.69 -13.78
C ILE A 332 -11.65 7.49 -14.03
N CYS A 333 -12.00 7.63 -15.30
CA CYS A 333 -13.34 7.45 -15.81
C CYS A 333 -13.51 6.00 -16.31
N MET A 334 -14.28 5.19 -15.59
CA MET A 334 -14.67 3.88 -16.09
C MET A 334 -15.91 4.06 -16.97
N SER A 335 -15.80 3.68 -18.24
CA SER A 335 -16.78 4.04 -19.29
C SER A 335 -17.52 2.83 -19.84
N LYS A 336 -18.80 3.03 -20.17
CA LYS A 336 -19.54 2.28 -21.19
C LYS A 336 -19.66 3.12 -22.47
N GLU A 337 -20.24 2.56 -23.53
CA GLU A 337 -20.47 3.22 -24.83
C GLU A 337 -21.23 4.57 -24.72
N GLU A 338 -21.93 4.84 -23.61
CA GLU A 338 -22.71 6.07 -23.36
C GLU A 338 -22.03 7.11 -22.43
N GLY A 339 -20.78 6.88 -21.98
CA GLY A 339 -20.03 7.78 -21.11
C GLY A 339 -19.54 7.13 -19.80
N PRO A 340 -18.83 7.89 -18.92
CA PRO A 340 -18.31 7.34 -17.68
C PRO A 340 -19.40 7.22 -16.62
N ASN A 341 -19.60 6.01 -16.11
CA ASN A 341 -20.58 5.70 -15.07
C ASN A 341 -19.97 5.76 -13.66
N MET A 342 -18.64 5.87 -13.57
CA MET A 342 -17.89 5.90 -12.32
C MET A 342 -16.64 6.77 -12.47
N VAL A 343 -16.34 7.51 -11.41
CA VAL A 343 -15.22 8.45 -11.30
C VAL A 343 -14.45 8.14 -10.02
N ILE A 344 -13.14 7.94 -10.18
CA ILE A 344 -12.19 7.77 -9.08
C ILE A 344 -11.05 8.76 -9.28
N GLN A 345 -10.54 9.34 -8.20
CA GLN A 345 -9.34 10.15 -8.30
C GLN A 345 -8.10 9.27 -8.50
N SER A 346 -7.26 9.63 -9.47
CA SER A 346 -6.07 8.86 -9.82
C SER A 346 -4.96 8.92 -8.76
N ARG A 347 -4.95 9.98 -7.92
CA ARG A 347 -3.91 10.21 -6.93
C ARG A 347 -4.52 10.47 -5.55
N PRO A 348 -4.00 9.82 -4.49
CA PRO A 348 -4.34 10.16 -3.12
C PRO A 348 -3.93 11.60 -2.79
N ASP A 349 -4.83 12.36 -2.17
CA ASP A 349 -4.64 13.74 -1.71
C ASP A 349 -5.53 13.96 -0.47
N ALA A 350 -5.06 14.73 0.50
CA ALA A 350 -5.71 14.90 1.80
C ALA A 350 -7.08 15.60 1.74
N TYR A 351 -7.43 16.21 0.61
CA TYR A 351 -8.71 16.89 0.39
C TYR A 351 -9.65 16.09 -0.52
N ASN A 352 -9.26 14.89 -0.95
CA ASN A 352 -10.04 14.03 -1.82
C ASN A 352 -11.44 13.75 -1.25
N ALA A 353 -11.53 13.27 0.00
CA ALA A 353 -12.83 13.06 0.62
C ALA A 353 -13.60 14.38 0.78
N SER A 354 -12.92 15.48 1.15
CA SER A 354 -13.53 16.81 1.29
C SER A 354 -14.14 17.33 0.01
N GLN A 355 -13.74 16.82 -1.17
CA GLN A 355 -14.31 17.21 -2.45
C GLN A 355 -15.83 16.99 -2.54
N VAL A 356 -16.41 16.08 -1.74
CA VAL A 356 -17.87 15.94 -1.64
C VAL A 356 -18.57 17.21 -1.14
N LEU A 357 -17.85 18.11 -0.46
CA LEU A 357 -18.31 19.43 0.00
C LEU A 357 -18.24 20.49 -1.11
N SER A 358 -17.49 20.25 -2.19
CA SER A 358 -17.25 21.20 -3.28
C SER A 358 -18.47 21.30 -4.21
N ARG A 359 -18.94 22.52 -4.43
CA ARG A 359 -20.03 22.80 -5.37
C ARG A 359 -19.56 22.66 -6.81
N SER A 360 -18.32 23.06 -7.10
CA SER A 360 -17.73 22.91 -8.44
C SER A 360 -17.66 21.42 -8.84
N PHE A 361 -17.16 20.58 -7.93
CA PHE A 361 -17.11 19.12 -8.15
C PHE A 361 -18.49 18.55 -8.45
N TYR A 362 -19.48 18.86 -7.62
CA TYR A 362 -20.86 18.41 -7.82
C TYR A 362 -21.38 18.77 -9.21
N GLN A 363 -21.23 20.03 -9.63
CA GLN A 363 -21.70 20.50 -10.94
C GLN A 363 -21.00 19.80 -12.11
N GLN A 364 -19.73 19.44 -11.97
CA GLN A 364 -18.97 18.71 -12.97
C GLN A 364 -19.37 17.23 -13.02
N ALA A 365 -19.44 16.56 -11.87
CA ALA A 365 -19.77 15.14 -11.75
C ALA A 365 -21.15 14.82 -12.33
N ARG A 366 -22.16 15.67 -12.08
CA ARG A 366 -23.53 15.50 -12.63
C ARG A 366 -23.61 15.45 -14.14
N ARG A 367 -22.70 16.14 -14.85
CA ARG A 367 -22.70 16.15 -16.32
C ARG A 367 -22.49 14.75 -16.89
N PHE A 368 -21.89 13.86 -16.11
CA PHE A 368 -21.54 12.51 -16.53
C PHE A 368 -22.25 11.42 -15.72
N LEU A 369 -22.44 11.61 -14.41
CA LEU A 369 -23.02 10.59 -13.51
C LEU A 369 -24.55 10.66 -13.39
N GLY A 370 -25.18 11.73 -13.89
CA GLY A 370 -26.62 11.95 -13.82
C GLY A 370 -27.04 13.00 -12.79
N SER A 371 -28.35 13.23 -12.67
CA SER A 371 -28.90 14.25 -11.77
C SER A 371 -28.64 13.98 -10.29
N GLU A 372 -28.51 12.70 -9.95
CA GLU A 372 -28.20 12.15 -8.63
C GLU A 372 -27.11 11.09 -8.82
N PHE A 373 -26.21 10.95 -7.85
CA PHE A 373 -25.17 9.92 -7.86
C PHE A 373 -24.78 9.53 -6.43
N LEU A 374 -24.08 8.39 -6.29
CA LEU A 374 -23.55 7.90 -5.03
C LEU A 374 -22.09 8.29 -4.88
N ALA A 375 -21.67 8.63 -3.66
CA ALA A 375 -20.29 8.90 -3.31
C ALA A 375 -19.82 8.00 -2.16
N GLY A 376 -18.61 7.45 -2.26
CA GLY A 376 -17.96 6.69 -1.20
C GLY A 376 -16.70 7.39 -0.71
N VAL A 377 -16.59 7.57 0.61
CA VAL A 377 -15.47 8.25 1.29
C VAL A 377 -15.00 7.42 2.50
N PRO A 378 -14.31 6.28 2.28
CA PRO A 378 -13.89 5.36 3.35
C PRO A 378 -12.81 5.95 4.25
N ASN A 379 -11.96 6.82 3.70
CA ASN A 379 -10.87 7.51 4.39
C ASN A 379 -10.66 8.91 3.77
N ARG A 380 -9.82 9.73 4.41
CA ARG A 380 -9.54 11.12 4.01
C ARG A 380 -9.05 11.28 2.57
N ASP A 381 -8.26 10.33 2.08
CA ASP A 381 -7.49 10.49 0.85
C ASP A 381 -8.19 9.86 -0.38
N PHE A 382 -9.44 9.42 -0.22
CA PHE A 382 -10.17 8.70 -1.26
C PHE A 382 -11.61 9.21 -1.43
N LEU A 383 -11.97 9.45 -2.69
CA LEU A 383 -13.34 9.68 -3.12
C LEU A 383 -13.65 8.82 -4.36
N LEU A 384 -14.77 8.12 -4.29
CA LEU A 384 -15.40 7.41 -5.41
C LEU A 384 -16.76 8.04 -5.67
N ALA A 385 -17.10 8.31 -6.92
CA ALA A 385 -18.44 8.70 -7.33
C ALA A 385 -18.99 7.77 -8.42
N ILE A 386 -20.23 7.33 -8.30
CA ILE A 386 -20.87 6.38 -9.22
C ILE A 386 -22.32 6.73 -9.50
N SER A 387 -22.76 6.53 -10.75
CA SER A 387 -24.14 6.74 -11.14
C SER A 387 -25.12 5.77 -10.48
N PHE A 388 -26.32 6.24 -10.14
CA PHE A 388 -27.41 5.42 -9.59
C PHE A 388 -27.90 4.31 -10.54
N SER A 389 -27.64 4.42 -11.85
CA SER A 389 -28.07 3.42 -12.82
C SER A 389 -27.32 2.08 -12.70
N GLU A 390 -26.26 2.00 -11.91
CA GLU A 390 -25.39 0.83 -11.78
C GLU A 390 -25.72 -0.04 -10.54
N THR A 391 -26.99 -0.42 -10.38
CA THR A 391 -27.51 -1.16 -9.20
C THR A 391 -26.73 -2.44 -8.87
N HIS A 392 -26.25 -3.16 -9.89
CA HIS A 392 -25.49 -4.40 -9.72
C HIS A 392 -24.04 -4.19 -9.24
N VAL A 393 -23.49 -2.98 -9.36
CA VAL A 393 -22.14 -2.64 -8.92
C VAL A 393 -22.15 -2.04 -7.51
N ILE A 394 -23.26 -1.40 -7.12
CA ILE A 394 -23.42 -0.72 -5.83
C ILE A 394 -23.14 -1.66 -4.65
N GLU A 395 -23.69 -2.88 -4.64
CA GLU A 395 -23.45 -3.85 -3.55
C GLU A 395 -21.96 -4.21 -3.41
N LYS A 396 -21.27 -4.41 -4.53
CA LYS A 396 -19.84 -4.71 -4.53
C LYS A 396 -19.01 -3.51 -4.06
N ILE A 397 -19.40 -2.31 -4.43
CA ILE A 397 -18.75 -1.08 -3.99
C ILE A 397 -18.97 -0.88 -2.49
N GLN A 398 -20.18 -1.07 -1.98
CA GLN A 398 -20.44 -1.00 -0.54
C GLN A 398 -19.55 -1.96 0.24
N HIS A 399 -19.40 -3.20 -0.24
CA HIS A 399 -18.50 -4.17 0.39
C HIS A 399 -17.03 -3.71 0.38
N ASN A 400 -16.57 -3.16 -0.74
CA ASN A 400 -15.20 -2.64 -0.85
C ASN A 400 -14.99 -1.42 0.07
N ILE A 401 -15.94 -0.47 0.11
CA ILE A 401 -15.89 0.71 0.98
C ILE A 401 -15.85 0.30 2.46
N ALA A 402 -16.66 -0.68 2.87
CA ALA A 402 -16.62 -1.21 4.23
C ALA A 402 -15.29 -1.90 4.55
N SER A 403 -14.72 -2.65 3.60
CA SER A 403 -13.39 -3.26 3.76
C SER A 403 -12.29 -2.19 3.87
N ASP A 404 -12.35 -1.16 3.04
CA ASP A 404 -11.40 -0.05 3.02
C ASP A 404 -11.49 0.78 4.32
N TYR A 405 -12.70 1.07 4.80
CA TYR A 405 -12.95 1.71 6.10
C TYR A 405 -12.28 0.95 7.26
N LEU A 406 -12.29 -0.39 7.24
CA LEU A 406 -11.67 -1.20 8.29
C LEU A 406 -10.14 -1.31 8.19
N THR A 407 -9.56 -1.00 7.03
CA THR A 407 -8.14 -1.32 6.73
C THR A 407 -7.27 -0.10 6.43
N MET A 408 -7.86 1.08 6.21
CA MET A 408 -7.16 2.32 5.86
C MET A 408 -7.03 3.28 7.07
N ASP A 409 -6.00 4.13 7.08
CA ASP A 409 -5.81 5.10 8.18
C ASP A 409 -6.82 6.24 8.07
N HIS A 410 -7.15 6.86 9.22
CA HIS A 410 -8.15 7.92 9.34
C HIS A 410 -9.50 7.55 8.70
N PRO A 411 -10.12 6.46 9.18
CA PRO A 411 -11.41 6.01 8.65
C PRO A 411 -12.48 7.09 8.84
N LEU A 412 -13.26 7.31 7.79
CA LEU A 412 -14.31 8.32 7.76
C LEU A 412 -15.67 7.67 7.94
N THR A 413 -16.15 6.95 6.92
CA THR A 413 -17.44 6.25 6.98
C THR A 413 -17.44 5.06 6.02
N ASP A 414 -18.09 3.97 6.43
CA ASP A 414 -18.38 2.81 5.59
C ASP A 414 -19.68 2.97 4.80
N HIS A 415 -20.43 4.04 5.05
CA HIS A 415 -21.67 4.35 4.35
C HIS A 415 -21.42 5.07 3.02
N LEU A 416 -22.25 4.75 2.02
CA LEU A 416 -22.34 5.57 0.82
C LEU A 416 -23.15 6.84 1.11
N LEU A 417 -22.83 7.91 0.40
CA LEU A 417 -23.54 9.17 0.42
C LEU A 417 -24.34 9.32 -0.88
N VAL A 418 -25.54 9.87 -0.79
CA VAL A 418 -26.35 10.29 -1.93
C VAL A 418 -26.10 11.76 -2.17
N VAL A 419 -25.72 12.11 -3.39
CA VAL A 419 -25.48 13.49 -3.80
C VAL A 419 -26.58 13.93 -4.76
N THR A 420 -27.38 14.92 -4.37
CA THR A 420 -28.52 15.46 -5.13
C THR A 420 -28.38 16.97 -5.34
N ALA A 421 -29.35 17.58 -6.05
CA ALA A 421 -29.35 19.04 -6.30
C ALA A 421 -29.52 19.86 -5.02
N ASP A 422 -30.13 19.27 -4.01
CA ASP A 422 -30.49 19.95 -2.76
C ASP A 422 -29.46 19.70 -1.64
N GLY A 423 -28.49 18.81 -1.87
CA GLY A 423 -27.39 18.55 -0.93
C GLY A 423 -26.92 17.10 -0.92
N VAL A 424 -26.26 16.73 0.17
CA VAL A 424 -25.72 15.39 0.41
C VAL A 424 -26.48 14.74 1.57
N SER A 425 -26.83 13.46 1.43
CA SER A 425 -27.47 12.67 2.48
C SER A 425 -26.83 11.27 2.59
N GLU A 426 -27.13 10.54 3.65
CA GLU A 426 -26.69 9.15 3.78
C GLU A 426 -27.51 8.23 2.86
N TYR A 427 -26.86 7.24 2.25
CA TYR A 427 -27.52 6.22 1.45
C TYR A 427 -28.00 5.08 2.35
N CYS A 428 -29.32 4.99 2.55
CA CYS A 428 -29.95 3.95 3.37
C CYS A 428 -30.33 2.67 2.60
N GLY A 429 -29.89 2.51 1.35
CA GLY A 429 -30.29 1.40 0.48
C GLY A 429 -31.67 1.57 -0.14
N VAL A 430 -32.03 0.68 -1.07
CA VAL A 430 -33.42 0.50 -1.52
C VAL A 430 -34.06 -0.50 -0.56
N SER A 431 -35.15 -0.10 0.11
CA SER A 431 -35.93 -0.98 1.00
C SER A 431 -36.56 -2.17 0.27
#